data_AF-A0A6P8VWB4-F1
#
_entry.id   AF-A0A6P8VWB4-F1
#
_cell.length_a   1.000
_cell.length_b   1.000
_cell.length_c   1.000
_cell.angle_alpha   90.00
_cell.angle_beta   90.00
_cell.angle_gamma   90.00
#
_symmetry.space_group_name_H-M   'P 1'
#
loop_
_entity.id
_entity.type
_entity.pdbx_description
1 polymer ?
#
loop_
_entity_poly.entity_id
_entity_poly.type
_entity_poly.pdbx_seq_one_letter_code
_entity_poly.pdbx_strand_id
1 'polypeptide(L)'
;MVKWCSSGTCRNHHWMTDSDGKSKISFFKFLSHEKQPGRRAQWARACARVDPITHKPWKPKGTVQYVYICSAHFISGQPSKELGHPDYIPTNFATPGKLPTADKCQKLRRFSNAMCRHGKKMLGKANGPSKKKCRVAYAVSVGVQDTSLASSEPPQHQPTPDSPQPSTSSVSPPSVPQQMLFDEISALRAERDAAFAERDHARATLNSIF
;
A
#
# COMPACT_ATOMS: atom_id res chain seq x y z
N MET A 1 5.48 11.77 23.23
CA MET A 1 4.49 10.81 22.67
C MET A 1 5.20 9.67 21.96
N VAL A 2 4.87 8.43 22.30
CA VAL A 2 5.53 7.23 21.75
C VAL A 2 5.03 6.99 20.31
N LYS A 3 5.94 6.93 19.33
CA LYS A 3 5.58 6.58 17.94
C LYS A 3 5.65 5.07 17.75
N TRP A 4 4.58 4.51 17.18
CA TRP A 4 4.45 3.09 16.84
C TRP A 4 4.19 2.92 15.35
N CYS A 5 4.74 1.86 14.76
CA CYS A 5 4.43 1.53 13.38
C CYS A 5 2.99 1.01 13.26
N SER A 6 2.27 1.49 12.25
CA SER A 6 0.86 1.13 12.01
C SER A 6 0.68 -0.10 11.12
N SER A 7 1.78 -0.69 10.66
CA SER A 7 1.79 -1.94 9.91
C SER A 7 1.30 -3.09 10.79
N GLY A 8 0.41 -3.96 10.27
CA GLY A 8 -0.21 -5.02 11.05
C GLY A 8 0.78 -6.03 11.67
N THR A 9 1.92 -6.26 11.02
CA THR A 9 2.93 -7.24 11.45
C THR A 9 4.18 -6.59 12.05
N CYS A 10 4.32 -5.27 11.99
CA CYS A 10 5.52 -4.58 12.46
C CYS A 10 5.42 -4.25 13.96
N ARG A 11 6.46 -4.59 14.71
CA ARG A 11 6.58 -4.27 16.14
C ARG A 11 7.50 -3.08 16.42
N ASN A 12 7.98 -2.39 15.37
CA ASN A 12 8.91 -1.28 15.51
C ASN A 12 8.24 -0.08 16.22
N HIS A 13 8.97 0.47 17.17
CA HIS A 13 8.57 1.64 17.96
C HIS A 13 9.78 2.55 18.20
N HIS A 14 9.55 3.83 18.48
CA HIS A 14 10.61 4.85 18.45
C HIS A 14 11.72 4.70 19.51
N TRP A 15 11.53 3.83 20.50
CA TRP A 15 12.48 3.58 21.58
C TRP A 15 13.43 2.41 21.28
N MET A 16 13.29 1.73 20.13
CA MET A 16 14.29 0.78 19.65
C MET A 16 15.57 1.52 19.24
N THR A 17 16.64 1.22 19.97
CA THR A 17 17.99 1.74 19.72
C THR A 17 18.93 0.60 19.35
N ASP A 18 19.95 0.89 18.55
CA ASP A 18 21.06 -0.03 18.31
C ASP A 18 21.98 -0.09 19.55
N SER A 19 23.01 -0.96 19.51
CA SER A 19 24.03 -1.08 20.57
C SER A 19 24.70 0.25 20.95
N ASP A 20 24.74 1.20 20.01
CA ASP A 20 25.32 2.54 20.19
C ASP A 20 24.32 3.57 20.75
N GLY A 21 23.11 3.15 21.16
CA GLY A 21 22.06 4.03 21.69
C GLY A 21 21.35 4.90 20.65
N LYS A 22 21.62 4.71 19.36
CA LYS A 22 21.03 5.49 18.26
C LYS A 22 19.74 4.84 17.75
N SER A 23 18.72 5.64 17.44
CA SER A 23 17.48 5.15 16.82
C SER A 23 17.74 4.70 15.38
N LYS A 24 17.67 3.40 15.13
CA LYS A 24 17.90 2.80 13.79
C LYS A 24 16.86 3.20 12.74
N ILE A 25 15.67 3.58 13.18
CA ILE A 25 14.46 3.60 12.37
C ILE A 25 13.76 4.95 12.48
N SER A 26 13.47 5.55 11.33
CA SER A 26 12.70 6.79 11.22
C SER A 26 11.21 6.49 11.11
N PHE A 27 10.36 7.39 11.63
CA PHE A 27 8.90 7.25 11.57
C PHE A 27 8.31 8.37 10.71
N PHE A 28 7.58 8.00 9.67
CA PHE A 28 6.90 8.91 8.76
C PHE A 28 5.42 8.95 9.08
N LYS A 29 4.89 10.17 9.23
CA LYS A 29 3.45 10.40 9.45
C LYS A 29 2.68 10.03 8.19
N PHE A 30 1.52 9.40 8.36
CA PHE A 30 0.58 9.18 7.28
C PHE A 30 0.19 10.51 6.62
N LEU A 31 0.07 10.47 5.30
CA LEU A 31 -0.34 11.63 4.51
C LEU A 31 -1.68 12.19 4.97
N SER A 32 -1.86 13.51 4.93
CA SER A 32 -3.14 14.14 5.30
C SER A 32 -4.28 13.61 4.43
N HIS A 33 -5.43 13.37 5.05
CA HIS A 33 -6.64 12.92 4.36
C HIS A 33 -7.10 13.94 3.30
N GLU A 34 -7.01 15.23 3.62
CA GLU A 34 -7.42 16.31 2.72
C GLU A 34 -6.47 16.47 1.53
N LYS A 35 -5.16 16.39 1.77
CA LYS A 35 -4.15 16.67 0.73
C LYS A 35 -3.96 15.51 -0.23
N GLN A 36 -3.96 14.26 0.26
CA GLN A 36 -3.63 13.08 -0.56
C GLN A 36 -4.48 11.85 -0.15
N PRO A 37 -5.81 11.90 -0.32
CA PRO A 37 -6.71 10.83 0.11
C PRO A 37 -6.41 9.49 -0.58
N GLY A 38 -6.16 9.52 -1.89
CA GLY A 38 -5.85 8.31 -2.68
C GLY A 38 -4.57 7.61 -2.22
N ARG A 39 -3.49 8.38 -2.00
CA ARG A 39 -2.22 7.84 -1.51
C ARG A 39 -2.33 7.35 -0.06
N ARG A 40 -3.04 8.08 0.80
CA ARG A 40 -3.33 7.65 2.18
C ARG A 40 -4.05 6.30 2.20
N ALA A 41 -5.02 6.10 1.31
CA ALA A 41 -5.74 4.82 1.17
C ALA A 41 -4.84 3.68 0.64
N GLN A 42 -3.92 3.97 -0.28
CA GLN A 42 -2.91 3.01 -0.73
C GLN A 42 -1.98 2.60 0.42
N TRP A 43 -1.51 3.56 1.22
CA TRP A 43 -0.69 3.28 2.40
C TRP A 43 -1.42 2.44 3.45
N ALA A 44 -2.69 2.76 3.71
CA ALA A 44 -3.52 2.00 4.65
C ALA A 44 -3.74 0.56 4.19
N ARG A 45 -4.04 0.37 2.90
CA ARG A 45 -4.16 -0.98 2.30
C ARG A 45 -2.86 -1.76 2.42
N ALA A 46 -1.74 -1.10 2.12
CA ALA A 46 -0.45 -1.75 2.15
C ALA A 46 -0.09 -2.22 3.58
N CYS A 47 -0.45 -1.47 4.62
CA CYS A 47 -0.26 -1.88 6.02
C CYS A 47 -0.86 -3.25 6.40
N ALA A 48 -1.77 -3.80 5.58
CA ALA A 48 -2.36 -5.13 5.72
C ALA A 48 -2.93 -5.40 7.13
N ARG A 49 -3.38 -4.33 7.80
CA ARG A 49 -4.00 -4.41 9.12
C ARG A 49 -5.50 -4.65 8.94
N VAL A 50 -6.05 -5.53 9.75
CA VAL A 50 -7.48 -5.79 9.82
C VAL A 50 -7.98 -5.26 11.15
N ASP A 51 -9.15 -4.65 11.14
CA ASP A 51 -9.83 -4.25 12.36
C ASP A 51 -10.36 -5.50 13.08
N PRO A 52 -9.99 -5.75 14.35
CA PRO A 52 -10.39 -6.96 15.06
C PRO A 52 -11.89 -7.08 15.27
N ILE A 53 -12.64 -5.96 15.25
CA ILE A 53 -14.09 -5.98 15.50
C ILE A 53 -14.85 -6.16 14.19
N THR A 54 -14.54 -5.34 13.19
CA THR A 54 -15.30 -5.32 11.93
C THR A 54 -14.80 -6.33 10.90
N HIS A 55 -13.62 -6.92 11.13
CA HIS A 55 -12.88 -7.75 10.16
C HIS A 55 -12.63 -7.06 8.80
N LYS A 56 -12.82 -5.73 8.73
CA LYS A 56 -12.59 -4.94 7.51
C LYS A 56 -11.13 -4.49 7.43
N PRO A 57 -10.63 -4.17 6.21
CA PRO A 57 -9.32 -3.55 6.05
C PRO A 57 -9.26 -2.27 6.88
N TRP A 58 -8.28 -2.21 7.78
CA TRP A 58 -8.10 -1.07 8.66
C TRP A 58 -7.80 0.19 7.84
N LYS A 59 -8.49 1.27 8.19
CA LYS A 59 -8.28 2.59 7.61
C LYS A 59 -8.08 3.60 8.73
N PRO A 60 -7.05 4.46 8.65
CA PRO A 60 -6.88 5.51 9.62
C PRO A 60 -8.03 6.53 9.47
N LYS A 61 -8.72 6.81 10.57
CA LYS A 61 -9.78 7.83 10.62
C LYS A 61 -9.23 9.18 10.12
N GLY A 62 -10.07 9.98 9.48
CA GLY A 62 -9.69 11.30 8.94
C GLY A 62 -9.16 12.25 10.02
N THR A 63 -9.72 12.16 11.23
CA THR A 63 -9.35 12.96 12.40
C THR A 63 -8.04 12.54 13.07
N VAL A 64 -7.57 11.31 12.82
CA VAL A 64 -6.37 10.79 13.49
C VAL A 64 -5.12 11.24 12.74
N GLN A 65 -4.39 12.14 13.37
CA GLN A 65 -3.18 12.74 12.83
C GLN A 65 -1.89 11.99 13.20
N TYR A 66 -1.91 11.12 14.20
CA TYR A 66 -0.70 10.50 14.77
C TYR A 66 -0.55 9.02 14.36
N VAL A 67 -0.67 8.76 13.06
CA VAL A 67 -0.48 7.43 12.49
C VAL A 67 0.86 7.40 11.76
N TYR A 68 1.72 6.43 12.07
CA TYR A 68 3.10 6.38 11.56
C TYR A 68 3.44 5.07 10.87
N ILE A 69 4.31 5.14 9.88
CA ILE A 69 4.98 4.00 9.25
C ILE A 69 6.49 4.16 9.42
N CYS A 70 7.17 3.07 9.71
CA CYS A 70 8.61 3.10 9.94
C CYS A 70 9.41 2.99 8.63
N SER A 71 10.64 3.49 8.62
CA SER A 71 11.53 3.53 7.44
C SER A 71 11.76 2.16 6.82
N ALA A 72 11.72 1.09 7.62
CA ALA A 72 11.89 -0.28 7.14
C ALA A 72 10.86 -0.71 6.09
N HIS A 73 9.72 -0.01 5.97
CA HIS A 73 8.70 -0.32 4.97
C HIS A 73 8.98 0.27 3.58
N PHE A 74 9.99 1.14 3.47
CA PHE A 74 10.47 1.73 2.23
C PHE A 74 11.83 1.16 1.87
N ILE A 75 12.10 0.98 0.58
CA ILE A 75 13.36 0.43 0.08
C ILE A 75 14.51 1.40 0.34
N SER A 76 14.33 2.69 0.05
CA SER A 76 15.31 3.74 0.36
C SER A 76 15.29 4.19 1.83
N GLY A 77 14.40 3.63 2.65
CA GLY A 77 14.17 4.10 4.01
C GLY A 77 13.30 5.35 4.10
N GLN A 78 12.84 5.92 2.98
CA GLN A 78 11.99 7.11 2.96
C GLN A 78 10.89 7.05 1.87
N PRO A 79 9.74 7.70 2.08
CA PRO A 79 8.69 7.77 1.08
C PRO A 79 9.04 8.74 -0.06
N SER A 80 8.92 8.29 -1.30
CA SER A 80 9.15 9.16 -2.48
C SER A 80 7.89 9.93 -2.87
N LYS A 81 8.02 11.12 -3.46
CA LYS A 81 6.87 11.90 -3.98
C LYS A 81 6.45 11.48 -5.40
N GLU A 82 7.33 10.79 -6.12
CA GLU A 82 7.14 10.42 -7.52
C GLU A 82 6.25 9.19 -7.69
N LEU A 83 5.20 9.28 -8.53
CA LEU A 83 4.22 8.21 -8.74
C LEU A 83 4.82 6.89 -9.26
N GLY A 84 5.95 6.96 -9.98
CA GLY A 84 6.63 5.78 -10.52
C GLY A 84 7.66 5.15 -9.58
N HIS A 85 8.00 5.81 -8.48
CA HIS A 85 9.06 5.32 -7.59
C HIS A 85 8.54 4.16 -6.73
N PRO A 86 9.32 3.08 -6.52
CA PRO A 86 8.86 1.95 -5.72
C PRO A 86 8.55 2.32 -4.26
N ASP A 87 9.17 3.37 -3.73
CA ASP A 87 8.86 3.92 -2.39
C ASP A 87 7.71 4.93 -2.35
N TYR A 88 6.95 5.09 -3.44
CA TYR A 88 5.73 5.91 -3.42
C TYR A 88 4.68 5.32 -2.46
N ILE A 89 4.59 3.99 -2.43
CA ILE A 89 3.75 3.21 -1.52
C ILE A 89 4.69 2.34 -0.67
N PRO A 90 4.47 2.23 0.65
CA PRO A 90 5.22 1.28 1.46
C PRO A 90 5.01 -0.12 0.88
N THR A 91 6.11 -0.75 0.47
CA THR A 91 6.05 -2.01 -0.31
C THR A 91 6.38 -3.22 0.57
N ASN A 92 7.05 -3.00 1.70
CA ASN A 92 7.63 -4.07 2.50
C ASN A 92 6.70 -4.50 3.66
N PHE A 93 5.60 -5.17 3.33
CA PHE A 93 4.73 -5.86 4.29
C PHE A 93 4.84 -7.37 4.15
N ALA A 94 6.04 -7.85 3.83
CA ALA A 94 6.30 -9.28 3.81
C ALA A 94 5.92 -9.88 5.17
N THR A 95 5.08 -10.91 5.10
CA THR A 95 5.00 -11.92 6.16
C THR A 95 6.42 -12.30 6.59
N PRO A 96 6.67 -12.47 7.90
CA PRO A 96 8.00 -12.86 8.38
C PRO A 96 8.45 -14.11 7.60
N GLY A 97 9.52 -13.98 6.80
CA GLY A 97 10.13 -15.10 6.07
C GLY A 97 10.26 -14.98 4.55
N LYS A 98 9.64 -14.01 3.86
CA LYS A 98 9.79 -13.91 2.38
C LYS A 98 9.85 -12.49 1.85
N LEU A 99 11.05 -11.93 1.71
CA LEU A 99 11.44 -11.11 0.54
C LEU A 99 12.98 -11.07 0.47
N PRO A 100 13.61 -11.59 -0.59
CA PRO A 100 15.05 -11.46 -0.77
C PRO A 100 15.41 -9.99 -1.05
N THR A 101 16.44 -9.48 -0.37
CA THR A 101 17.03 -8.15 -0.56
C THR A 101 17.36 -7.84 -2.04
N ALA A 102 17.65 -8.87 -2.84
CA ALA A 102 17.88 -8.78 -4.28
C ALA A 102 16.70 -8.16 -5.06
N ASP A 103 15.47 -8.44 -4.65
CA ASP A 103 14.24 -8.00 -5.33
C ASP A 103 14.02 -6.48 -5.15
N LYS A 104 14.45 -5.95 -4.00
CA LYS A 104 14.42 -4.53 -3.65
C LYS A 104 15.35 -3.72 -4.56
N CYS A 105 16.60 -4.16 -4.67
CA CYS A 105 17.60 -3.56 -5.55
C CYS A 105 17.15 -3.61 -7.02
N GLN A 106 16.46 -4.69 -7.42
CA GLN A 106 15.95 -4.81 -8.78
C GLN A 106 14.84 -3.81 -9.09
N LYS A 107 13.87 -3.59 -8.19
CA LYS A 107 12.78 -2.59 -8.37
C LYS A 107 13.32 -1.17 -8.51
N LEU A 108 14.26 -0.78 -7.64
CA LEU A 108 14.94 0.51 -7.75
C LEU A 108 15.69 0.63 -9.09
N ARG A 109 16.44 -0.41 -9.48
CA ARG A 109 17.17 -0.42 -10.75
C ARG A 109 16.25 -0.29 -11.97
N ARG A 110 15.08 -0.94 -11.95
CA ARG A 110 14.06 -0.82 -13.00
C ARG A 110 13.55 0.61 -13.11
N PHE A 111 13.26 1.26 -11.98
CA PHE A 111 12.84 2.66 -11.96
C PHE A 111 13.93 3.60 -12.50
N SER A 112 15.18 3.46 -12.03
CA SER A 112 16.32 4.26 -12.53
C SER A 112 16.48 4.09 -14.05
N ASN A 113 16.41 2.85 -14.55
CA ASN A 113 16.48 2.58 -15.98
C ASN A 113 15.32 3.21 -16.76
N ALA A 114 14.10 3.20 -16.22
CA ALA A 114 12.93 3.82 -16.84
C ALA A 114 13.08 5.35 -16.93
N MET A 115 13.61 5.99 -15.88
CA MET A 115 13.91 7.43 -15.88
C MET A 115 15.01 7.78 -16.89
N CYS A 116 16.08 6.98 -17.00
CA CYS A 116 17.10 7.18 -18.03
C CYS A 116 16.57 7.06 -19.47
N ARG A 117 15.55 6.21 -19.71
CA ARG A 117 14.91 6.07 -21.03
C ARG A 117 14.06 7.28 -21.39
N HIS A 118 13.38 7.88 -20.41
CA HIS A 118 12.58 9.09 -20.65
C HIS A 118 13.46 10.32 -20.89
N GLY A 119 14.59 10.46 -20.17
CA GLY A 119 15.54 11.55 -20.41
C GLY A 119 16.17 11.54 -21.82
N LYS A 120 16.34 10.35 -22.44
CA LYS A 120 16.88 10.23 -23.80
C LYS A 120 15.90 10.60 -24.92
N LYS A 121 14.59 10.70 -24.65
CA LYS A 121 13.61 11.11 -25.67
C LYS A 121 13.49 12.64 -25.83
N MET A 122 14.05 13.42 -24.89
CA MET A 122 13.99 14.89 -24.93
C MET A 122 15.28 15.55 -25.47
N LEU A 123 16.37 14.80 -25.66
CA LEU A 123 17.52 15.26 -26.44
C LEU A 123 17.56 14.49 -27.76
N GLY A 124 16.99 15.11 -28.79
CA GLY A 124 17.14 14.64 -30.16
C GLY A 124 18.62 14.49 -30.55
N LYS A 125 18.89 13.48 -31.38
CA LYS A 125 20.02 13.38 -32.33
C LYS A 125 21.32 14.09 -31.88
N ALA A 126 22.12 13.40 -31.08
CA ALA A 126 23.57 13.58 -31.13
C ALA A 126 24.21 12.23 -31.48
N ASN A 127 24.85 12.19 -32.65
CA ASN A 127 25.68 11.08 -33.11
C ASN A 127 26.79 10.78 -32.08
N GLY A 128 26.99 9.50 -31.76
CA GLY A 128 28.20 9.03 -31.07
C GLY A 128 27.98 7.83 -30.14
N PRO A 129 28.72 6.71 -30.28
CA PRO A 129 28.60 5.55 -29.41
C PRO A 129 29.44 5.76 -28.14
N SER A 130 28.99 6.61 -27.23
CA SER A 130 29.60 6.71 -25.91
C SER A 130 28.90 5.75 -24.94
N LYS A 131 29.50 4.56 -24.77
CA LYS A 131 29.19 3.60 -23.69
C LYS A 131 29.57 4.20 -22.33
N LYS A 132 28.88 5.25 -21.87
CA LYS A 132 29.01 5.72 -20.49
C LYS A 132 28.08 4.87 -19.62
N LYS A 133 28.66 3.93 -18.89
CA LYS A 133 27.98 3.21 -17.80
C LYS A 133 27.38 4.26 -16.86
N CYS A 134 26.05 4.39 -16.86
CA CYS A 134 25.32 5.13 -15.82
C CYS A 134 25.48 4.36 -14.51
N ARG A 135 26.61 4.54 -13.83
CA ARG A 135 26.80 4.11 -12.45
C ARG A 135 26.09 5.16 -11.60
N VAL A 136 24.78 5.01 -11.40
CA VAL A 136 24.05 5.81 -10.42
C VAL A 136 24.46 5.30 -9.05
N ALA A 137 25.50 5.90 -8.49
CA ALA A 137 25.83 5.77 -7.08
C ALA A 137 24.81 6.62 -6.31
N TYR A 138 23.81 5.99 -5.70
CA TYR A 138 23.06 6.65 -4.64
C TYR A 138 23.95 6.68 -3.39
N ALA A 139 24.68 7.78 -3.24
CA ALA A 139 25.30 8.13 -1.98
C ALA A 139 24.19 8.45 -0.97
N VAL A 140 24.21 7.74 0.15
CA VAL A 140 23.43 8.09 1.35
C VAL A 140 24.08 9.34 1.94
N SER A 141 23.42 10.48 1.83
CA SER A 141 23.83 11.72 2.50
C SER A 141 22.69 12.21 3.40
N VAL A 142 22.98 12.21 4.70
CA VAL A 142 22.27 12.85 5.81
C VAL A 142 22.66 14.33 5.87
N GLY A 143 21.71 15.25 6.03
CA GLY A 143 22.05 16.66 6.29
C GLY A 143 20.90 17.69 6.24
N VAL A 144 20.35 18.00 7.42
CA VAL A 144 19.95 19.29 8.06
C VAL A 144 19.28 20.47 7.29
N GLN A 145 18.39 21.16 8.03
CA GLN A 145 17.87 22.57 8.01
C GLN A 145 16.46 22.75 7.39
N ASP A 146 15.39 23.16 8.09
CA ASP A 146 15.06 24.32 8.98
C ASP A 146 14.60 25.58 8.21
N THR A 147 13.70 26.37 8.83
CA THR A 147 12.92 27.56 8.36
C THR A 147 11.57 27.27 7.66
N SER A 148 10.51 28.07 7.75
CA SER A 148 9.91 28.94 8.78
C SER A 148 8.56 29.43 8.21
N LEU A 149 7.60 29.68 9.11
CA LEU A 149 6.42 30.58 9.03
C LEU A 149 5.83 31.02 7.67
N ALA A 150 4.50 30.91 7.53
CA ALA A 150 3.59 32.08 7.61
C ALA A 150 2.11 31.70 7.36
N SER A 151 1.25 32.33 8.14
CA SER A 151 -0.22 32.28 8.17
C SER A 151 -0.89 32.87 6.93
N SER A 152 -2.08 32.37 6.59
CA SER A 152 -3.31 33.18 6.47
C SER A 152 -4.51 32.29 6.09
N GLU A 153 -5.61 32.51 6.79
CA GLU A 153 -6.97 31.96 6.66
C GLU A 153 -7.91 33.18 6.43
N PRO A 154 -9.23 33.03 6.24
CA PRO A 154 -10.03 32.41 5.16
C PRO A 154 -10.89 33.49 4.43
N PRO A 155 -11.84 33.12 3.56
CA PRO A 155 -13.24 33.29 4.01
C PRO A 155 -14.24 32.22 3.55
N GLN A 156 -15.37 32.24 4.26
CA GLN A 156 -16.55 31.37 4.20
C GLN A 156 -17.43 31.59 2.95
N HIS A 157 -18.11 30.53 2.49
CA HIS A 157 -19.50 30.59 2.01
C HIS A 157 -20.14 29.19 1.91
N GLN A 158 -21.35 29.06 2.47
CA GLN A 158 -22.38 28.02 2.26
C GLN A 158 -23.62 28.71 1.63
N PRO A 159 -24.75 28.02 1.33
CA PRO A 159 -24.98 26.74 0.63
C PRO A 159 -26.11 26.84 -0.43
N THR A 160 -26.38 25.81 -1.25
CA THR A 160 -27.74 25.52 -1.80
C THR A 160 -27.93 24.04 -2.20
N PRO A 161 -29.19 23.54 -2.28
CA PRO A 161 -29.55 22.11 -2.30
C PRO A 161 -30.14 21.59 -3.63
N ASP A 162 -30.51 20.30 -3.58
CA ASP A 162 -31.34 19.47 -4.45
C ASP A 162 -30.70 18.63 -5.57
N SER A 163 -30.81 17.30 -5.41
CA SER A 163 -30.66 16.31 -6.48
C SER A 163 -31.67 15.17 -6.27
N PRO A 164 -32.43 14.77 -7.30
CA PRO A 164 -33.53 13.81 -7.16
C PRO A 164 -33.06 12.34 -7.10
N GLN A 165 -33.91 11.51 -6.49
CA GLN A 165 -33.75 10.07 -6.33
C GLN A 165 -33.76 9.29 -7.65
N PRO A 166 -33.10 8.11 -7.71
CA PRO A 166 -33.13 7.23 -8.88
C PRO A 166 -34.37 6.32 -8.89
N SER A 167 -35.00 6.25 -10.06
CA SER A 167 -36.13 5.40 -10.41
C SER A 167 -35.76 3.92 -10.40
N THR A 168 -36.66 3.10 -9.86
CA THR A 168 -36.59 1.64 -9.82
C THR A 168 -36.76 1.07 -11.23
N SER A 169 -35.70 0.47 -11.77
CA SER A 169 -35.72 -0.23 -13.06
C SER A 169 -36.17 -1.67 -12.87
N SER A 170 -37.30 -1.98 -13.49
CA SER A 170 -37.84 -3.32 -13.75
C SER A 170 -36.77 -4.26 -14.34
N VAL A 171 -36.51 -5.38 -13.66
CA VAL A 171 -35.56 -6.42 -14.11
C VAL A 171 -36.29 -7.39 -15.02
N SER A 172 -35.95 -7.36 -16.31
CA SER A 172 -36.39 -8.34 -17.30
C SER A 172 -35.76 -9.71 -17.01
N PRO A 173 -36.45 -10.83 -17.31
CA PRO A 173 -35.90 -12.16 -17.10
C PRO A 173 -34.66 -12.41 -17.99
N PRO A 174 -33.62 -13.08 -17.46
CA PRO A 174 -32.39 -13.35 -18.19
C PRO A 174 -32.64 -14.30 -19.37
N SER A 175 -32.04 -13.98 -20.52
CA SER A 175 -32.03 -14.82 -21.71
C SER A 175 -31.40 -16.19 -21.44
N VAL A 176 -31.87 -17.25 -22.12
CA VAL A 176 -31.47 -18.67 -21.97
C VAL A 176 -29.95 -18.92 -21.81
N PRO A 177 -29.03 -18.20 -22.49
CA PRO A 177 -27.59 -18.39 -22.29
C PRO A 177 -27.08 -18.02 -20.88
N GLN A 178 -27.77 -17.14 -20.15
CA GLN A 178 -27.40 -16.75 -18.78
C GLN A 178 -27.83 -17.78 -17.72
N GLN A 179 -28.89 -18.55 -17.97
CA GLN A 179 -29.33 -19.58 -17.02
C GLN A 179 -28.31 -20.72 -16.91
N MET A 180 -27.78 -21.20 -18.04
CA MET A 180 -26.74 -22.24 -18.07
C MET A 180 -25.50 -21.86 -17.24
N LEU A 181 -25.10 -20.59 -17.28
CA LEU A 181 -23.94 -20.09 -16.53
C LEU A 181 -24.24 -19.98 -15.03
N PHE A 182 -25.48 -19.65 -14.66
CA PHE A 182 -25.91 -19.62 -13.27
C PHE A 182 -25.98 -21.04 -12.67
N ASP A 183 -26.42 -22.02 -13.45
CA ASP A 183 -26.46 -23.43 -13.07
C ASP A 183 -25.03 -23.99 -12.91
N GLU A 184 -24.11 -23.65 -13.82
CA GLU A 184 -22.69 -24.04 -13.72
C GLU A 184 -22.03 -23.45 -12.46
N ILE A 185 -22.25 -22.17 -12.17
CA ILE A 185 -21.75 -21.54 -10.93
C ILE A 185 -22.35 -22.22 -9.69
N SER A 186 -23.62 -22.63 -9.74
CA SER A 186 -24.30 -23.28 -8.63
C SER A 186 -23.76 -24.69 -8.39
N ALA A 187 -23.50 -25.45 -9.46
CA ALA A 187 -22.88 -26.77 -9.40
C ALA A 187 -21.46 -26.70 -8.79
N LEU A 188 -20.62 -25.75 -9.26
CA LEU A 188 -19.27 -25.56 -8.72
C LEU A 188 -19.27 -25.18 -7.23
N ARG A 189 -20.27 -24.43 -6.76
CA ARG A 189 -20.43 -24.12 -5.33
C ARG A 189 -20.80 -25.36 -4.53
N ALA A 190 -21.72 -26.18 -5.03
CA ALA A 190 -22.13 -27.42 -4.38
C ALA A 190 -20.97 -28.42 -4.26
N GLU A 191 -20.16 -28.57 -5.32
CA GLU A 191 -18.96 -29.42 -5.29
C GLU A 191 -17.95 -28.95 -4.24
N ARG A 192 -17.68 -27.64 -4.18
CA ARG A 192 -16.80 -27.04 -3.18
C ARG A 192 -17.31 -27.30 -1.76
N ASP A 193 -18.60 -27.11 -1.52
CA ASP A 193 -19.20 -27.26 -0.20
C ASP A 193 -19.20 -28.74 0.23
N ALA A 194 -19.40 -29.68 -0.70
CA ALA A 194 -19.25 -31.12 -0.45
C ALA A 194 -17.81 -31.50 -0.08
N ALA A 195 -16.81 -30.95 -0.78
CA ALA A 195 -15.40 -31.18 -0.46
C ALA A 195 -15.00 -30.64 0.93
N PHE A 196 -15.56 -29.50 1.34
CA PHE A 196 -15.37 -28.98 2.70
C PHE A 196 -16.01 -29.89 3.76
N ALA A 197 -17.23 -30.39 3.49
CA ALA A 197 -17.91 -31.31 4.39
C ALA A 197 -17.15 -32.63 4.57
N GLU A 198 -16.59 -33.18 3.49
CA GLU A 198 -15.77 -34.41 3.54
C GLU A 198 -14.50 -34.20 4.36
N ARG A 199 -13.80 -33.08 4.16
CA ARG A 199 -12.61 -32.73 4.94
C ARG A 199 -12.92 -32.58 6.43
N ASP A 200 -14.03 -31.93 6.75
CA ASP A 200 -14.43 -31.70 8.13
C ASP A 200 -14.89 -33.02 8.80
N HIS A 201 -15.54 -33.92 8.06
CA HIS A 201 -15.85 -35.29 8.51
C HIS A 201 -14.57 -36.11 8.77
N ALA A 202 -13.59 -36.06 7.86
CA ALA A 202 -12.31 -36.74 8.03
C ALA A 202 -11.57 -36.22 9.29
N ARG A 203 -11.62 -34.90 9.53
CA ARG A 203 -11.05 -34.30 10.73
C ARG A 203 -11.77 -34.74 12.00
N ALA A 204 -13.10 -34.81 11.97
CA ALA A 204 -13.90 -35.31 13.11
C ALA A 204 -13.56 -36.78 13.41
N THR A 205 -13.40 -37.61 12.38
CA THR A 205 -13.02 -39.02 12.51
C THR A 205 -11.64 -39.16 13.16
N LEU A 206 -10.65 -38.38 12.72
CA LEU A 206 -9.31 -38.40 13.32
C LEU A 206 -9.32 -37.96 14.79
N ASN A 207 -10.12 -36.95 15.13
CA ASN A 207 -10.26 -36.48 16.51
C ASN A 207 -11.04 -37.46 17.42
N SER A 208 -11.75 -38.43 16.86
CA SER A 208 -12.44 -39.49 17.62
C SER A 208 -11.52 -40.66 17.98
N ILE A 209 -10.36 -40.77 17.33
CA ILE A 209 -9.41 -41.88 17.51
C ILE A 209 -8.37 -41.56 18.61
N PHE A 210 -8.17 -40.29 18.94
CA PHE A 210 -7.28 -39.80 20.00
C PHE A 210 -8.07 -39.26 21.18
#